data_AF-A0A956P5Q0-F1
#
_entry.id   AF-A0A956P5Q0-F1
#
_cell.length_a   1.000
_cell.length_b   1.000
_cell.length_c   1.000
_cell.angle_alpha   90.00
_cell.angle_beta   90.00
_cell.angle_gamma   90.00
#
_symmetry.space_group_name_H-M   'P 1'
#
loop_
_entity.id
_entity.type
_entity.pdbx_description
1 polymer ?
#
loop_
_entity_poly.entity_id
_entity_poly.type
_entity_poly.pdbx_seq_one_letter_code
_entity_poly.pdbx_strand_id
1 'polypeptide(L)'
;MDADGDGYGTGFTGLCPHPEVDCDDGDPTVHPGAPEVPGDGIDQNCDGGDLCGSIPIAGGDGAPALAMLVLAGAALAAAARRRRVV
;
A
#
# COMPACT_ATOMS: atom_id res chain seq x y z
N MET A 1 19.82 -8.66 5.45
CA MET A 1 19.57 -9.99 4.83
C MET A 1 18.27 -9.81 4.05
N ASP A 2 17.95 -10.69 3.10
CA ASP A 2 16.63 -10.73 2.43
C ASP A 2 16.02 -12.07 2.84
N ALA A 3 15.19 -12.06 3.89
CA ALA A 3 14.69 -13.26 4.53
C ALA A 3 13.33 -13.73 3.98
N ASP A 4 12.56 -12.83 3.36
CA ASP A 4 11.26 -13.13 2.74
C ASP A 4 11.28 -13.22 1.21
N GLY A 5 12.38 -12.80 0.57
CA GLY A 5 12.64 -12.98 -0.85
C GLY A 5 12.00 -11.93 -1.75
N ASP A 6 11.70 -10.75 -1.23
CA ASP A 6 11.10 -9.64 -1.98
C ASP A 6 12.14 -8.75 -2.70
N GLY A 7 13.43 -8.96 -2.40
CA GLY A 7 14.56 -8.23 -2.96
C GLY A 7 14.94 -6.94 -2.23
N TYR A 8 14.30 -6.66 -1.10
CA TYR A 8 14.69 -5.67 -0.11
C TYR A 8 15.36 -6.38 1.07
N GLY A 9 15.80 -5.63 2.07
CA GLY A 9 16.41 -6.25 3.23
C GLY A 9 16.83 -5.28 4.31
N THR A 10 17.07 -5.81 5.50
CA THR A 10 17.40 -5.03 6.72
C THR A 10 18.78 -4.34 6.73
N GLY A 11 19.51 -4.30 5.62
CA GLY A 11 20.83 -3.67 5.64
C GLY A 11 21.53 -3.48 4.30
N PHE A 12 22.33 -2.43 4.25
CA PHE A 12 23.15 -2.04 3.10
C PHE A 12 24.38 -2.94 2.97
N THR A 13 24.18 -4.19 2.56
CA THR A 13 25.29 -5.11 2.27
C THR A 13 25.62 -5.20 0.78
N GLY A 14 24.91 -4.48 -0.09
CA GLY A 14 25.07 -4.56 -1.55
C GLY A 14 24.76 -5.95 -2.11
N LEU A 15 24.13 -6.82 -1.31
CA LEU A 15 23.70 -8.16 -1.69
C LEU A 15 22.24 -8.19 -2.17
N CYS A 16 21.43 -7.24 -1.73
CA CYS A 16 20.04 -7.08 -2.18
C CYS A 16 19.96 -6.21 -3.44
N PRO A 17 19.05 -6.51 -4.38
CA PRO A 17 18.79 -5.70 -5.58
C PRO A 17 18.46 -4.24 -5.29
N HIS A 18 17.82 -3.97 -4.14
CA HIS A 18 17.36 -2.64 -3.76
C HIS A 18 18.20 -2.06 -2.60
N PRO A 19 18.59 -0.77 -2.67
CA PRO A 19 19.36 -0.10 -1.62
C PRO A 19 18.51 0.37 -0.43
N GLU A 20 17.18 0.45 -0.58
CA GLU A 20 16.26 0.85 0.47
C GLU A 20 16.18 -0.21 1.59
N VAL A 21 15.88 0.23 2.80
CA VAL A 21 15.81 -0.66 3.97
C VAL A 21 14.40 -1.20 4.10
N ASP A 22 14.32 -2.52 4.22
CA ASP A 22 13.09 -3.20 4.60
C ASP A 22 12.83 -3.08 6.11
N CYS A 23 11.64 -2.61 6.45
CA CYS A 23 11.18 -2.45 7.82
C CYS A 23 10.65 -3.77 8.43
N ASP A 24 10.27 -4.76 7.62
CA ASP A 24 9.87 -6.09 8.06
C ASP A 24 10.37 -7.20 7.10
N ASP A 25 11.66 -7.56 7.24
CA ASP A 25 12.41 -8.62 6.52
C ASP A 25 11.91 -10.06 6.79
N GLY A 26 10.65 -10.20 7.19
CA GLY A 26 9.93 -11.46 7.37
C GLY A 26 8.56 -11.47 6.67
N ASP A 27 8.15 -10.38 6.04
CA ASP A 27 6.89 -10.26 5.31
C ASP A 27 7.12 -9.64 3.92
N PRO A 28 7.02 -10.43 2.84
CA PRO A 28 7.30 -9.95 1.48
C PRO A 28 6.24 -8.97 0.94
N THR A 29 5.26 -8.60 1.75
CA THR A 29 4.26 -7.56 1.45
C THR A 29 4.57 -6.22 2.13
N VAL A 30 5.59 -6.18 2.98
CA VAL A 30 6.06 -4.98 3.69
C VAL A 30 7.45 -4.67 3.17
N HIS A 31 7.56 -3.64 2.33
CA HIS A 31 8.82 -3.23 1.74
C HIS A 31 8.73 -1.83 1.13
N PRO A 32 9.86 -1.15 0.89
CA PRO A 32 9.89 0.14 0.21
C PRO A 32 9.01 0.20 -1.05
N GLY A 33 7.97 1.05 -1.00
CA GLY A 33 7.02 1.23 -2.10
C GLY A 33 5.91 0.17 -2.23
N ALA A 34 5.71 -0.69 -1.23
CA ALA A 34 4.59 -1.62 -1.19
C ALA A 34 3.22 -0.90 -1.09
N PRO A 35 2.10 -1.61 -1.29
CA PRO A 35 0.76 -1.04 -1.12
C PRO A 35 0.33 -0.82 0.33
N GLU A 36 -0.07 0.41 0.66
CA GLU A 36 -0.69 0.70 1.98
C GLU A 36 -2.10 0.17 2.15
N VAL A 37 -2.36 -0.38 3.34
CA VAL A 37 -3.71 -0.63 3.86
C VAL A 37 -4.02 0.43 4.92
N PRO A 38 -4.82 1.47 4.57
CA PRO A 38 -5.02 2.61 5.45
C PRO A 38 -5.58 2.25 6.84
N GLY A 39 -4.84 2.59 7.90
CA GLY A 39 -5.34 2.52 9.27
C GLY A 39 -5.33 1.11 9.87
N ASP A 40 -4.56 0.17 9.31
CA ASP A 40 -4.34 -1.14 9.91
C ASP A 40 -3.19 -1.14 10.95
N GLY A 41 -2.46 -0.03 11.06
CA GLY A 41 -1.36 0.16 11.98
C GLY A 41 -0.02 -0.39 11.48
N ILE A 42 0.05 -0.83 10.23
CA ILE A 42 1.26 -1.34 9.58
C ILE A 42 1.70 -0.31 8.54
N ASP A 43 2.99 0.00 8.51
CA ASP A 43 3.65 0.79 7.47
C ASP A 43 4.16 -0.18 6.42
N GLN A 44 3.35 -0.50 5.40
CA GLN A 44 3.72 -1.53 4.43
C GLN A 44 4.80 -1.03 3.46
N ASN A 45 4.88 0.27 3.18
CA ASN A 45 5.83 0.83 2.24
C ASN A 45 7.14 1.33 2.88
N CYS A 46 7.29 1.16 4.20
CA CYS A 46 8.46 1.57 4.98
C CYS A 46 8.82 3.06 4.79
N ASP A 47 7.84 3.95 4.60
CA ASP A 47 8.06 5.39 4.35
C ASP A 47 8.07 6.24 5.63
N GLY A 48 7.72 5.64 6.78
CA GLY A 48 7.73 6.33 8.08
C GLY A 48 6.38 6.38 8.78
N GLY A 49 5.34 5.73 8.25
CA GLY A 49 4.15 5.37 9.02
C GLY A 49 2.94 4.91 8.20
N ASP A 50 2.01 4.22 8.88
CA ASP A 50 0.72 3.83 8.29
C ASP A 50 -0.09 5.04 7.81
N LEU A 51 -0.66 4.89 6.61
CA LEU A 51 -1.63 5.80 6.03
C LEU A 51 -2.98 5.75 6.79
N CYS A 52 -3.03 6.24 8.02
CA CYS A 52 -4.28 6.32 8.76
C CYS A 52 -5.22 7.36 8.11
N GLY A 53 -6.23 6.89 7.38
CA GLY A 53 -7.19 7.75 6.69
C GLY A 53 -7.81 8.80 7.61
N SER A 54 -7.46 10.08 7.38
CA SER A 54 -8.11 11.32 7.88
C SER A 54 -7.64 12.00 9.18
N ILE A 55 -6.35 12.01 9.54
CA ILE A 55 -5.85 12.97 10.56
C ILE A 55 -4.52 13.62 10.12
N PRO A 56 -4.40 14.96 10.13
CA PRO A 56 -3.12 15.64 9.96
C PRO A 56 -2.31 15.52 11.25
N ILE A 57 -1.76 14.34 11.50
CA ILE A 57 -0.62 14.17 12.40
C ILE A 57 0.64 14.48 11.59
N ALA A 58 1.51 15.30 12.19
CA ALA A 58 2.68 15.84 11.53
C ALA A 58 3.71 14.74 11.26
N GLY A 59 3.81 14.31 10.00
CA GLY A 59 4.80 13.37 9.46
C GLY A 59 4.11 12.12 8.89
N GLY A 60 4.28 11.84 7.60
CA GLY A 60 3.72 10.64 6.95
C GLY A 60 2.75 10.92 5.79
N ASP A 61 3.25 11.51 4.71
CA ASP A 61 3.19 10.88 3.37
C ASP A 61 1.81 10.62 2.75
N GLY A 62 1.02 11.68 2.59
CA GLY A 62 -0.14 11.64 1.71
C GLY A 62 0.23 11.48 0.23
N ALA A 63 0.16 10.26 -0.32
CA ALA A 63 -0.15 10.02 -1.74
C ALA A 63 -0.61 8.56 -2.00
N PRO A 64 -1.79 8.32 -2.61
CA PRO A 64 -2.19 6.97 -2.99
C PRO A 64 -1.45 6.50 -4.26
N ALA A 65 -0.53 5.55 -4.14
CA ALA A 65 0.08 4.85 -5.28
C ALA A 65 -0.77 3.69 -5.86
N LEU A 66 -1.87 3.27 -5.20
CA LEU A 66 -2.73 2.17 -5.67
C LEU A 66 -4.19 2.54 -5.98
N ALA A 67 -4.42 3.71 -6.55
CA ALA A 67 -5.57 3.87 -7.46
C ALA A 67 -5.33 3.19 -8.83
N MET A 68 -4.62 2.06 -8.90
CA MET A 68 -4.19 1.34 -10.11
C MET A 68 -4.88 -0.02 -10.32
N LEU A 69 -6.15 -0.19 -9.92
CA LEU A 69 -6.99 -1.23 -10.51
C LEU A 69 -8.48 -0.86 -10.54
N VAL A 70 -8.83 0.15 -11.35
CA VAL A 70 -10.15 0.19 -11.97
C VAL A 70 -10.09 -0.72 -13.22
N LEU A 71 -11.01 -1.68 -13.36
CA LEU A 71 -11.36 -2.46 -14.59
C LEU A 71 -10.71 -3.84 -14.85
N ALA A 72 -11.13 -4.87 -14.11
CA ALA A 72 -11.27 -6.23 -14.67
C ALA A 72 -12.57 -6.92 -14.19
N GLY A 73 -13.66 -6.67 -14.92
CA GLY A 73 -14.69 -7.66 -15.23
C GLY A 73 -15.56 -8.24 -14.11
N ALA A 74 -16.56 -7.48 -13.65
CA ALA A 74 -17.87 -8.05 -13.31
C ALA A 74 -18.97 -7.07 -13.72
N ALA A 75 -19.59 -7.36 -14.85
CA ALA A 75 -20.80 -6.69 -15.31
C ALA A 75 -21.96 -7.01 -14.36
N LEU A 76 -22.61 -5.99 -13.78
CA LEU A 76 -24.06 -6.03 -13.64
C LEU A 76 -24.68 -4.63 -13.76
N ALA A 77 -25.18 -4.40 -14.97
CA ALA A 77 -26.32 -3.57 -15.33
C ALA A 77 -26.35 -2.10 -14.85
N ALA A 78 -25.97 -1.26 -15.81
CA ALA A 78 -26.60 0.01 -16.16
C ALA A 78 -27.92 0.36 -15.45
N ALA A 79 -27.88 1.50 -14.77
CA ALA A 79 -28.78 2.65 -14.92
C ALA A 79 -30.22 2.40 -15.45
N ALA A 80 -31.23 2.79 -14.67
CA ALA A 80 -32.04 3.97 -14.99
C ALA A 80 -33.12 4.26 -13.93
N ARG A 81 -33.20 5.54 -13.58
CA ARG A 81 -34.14 6.20 -12.66
C ARG A 81 -35.60 6.12 -13.17
N ARG A 82 -36.57 6.10 -12.26
CA ARG A 82 -37.45 7.25 -11.93
C ARG A 82 -38.51 6.88 -10.88
N ARG A 83 -38.64 7.77 -9.89
CA ARG A 83 -39.65 7.80 -8.82
C ARG A 83 -41.06 7.69 -9.39
N ARG A 84 -41.92 6.86 -8.82
CA ARG A 84 -43.38 7.04 -8.94
C ARG A 84 -43.85 7.79 -7.70
N VAL A 85 -44.36 8.99 -7.95
CA VAL A 85 -45.08 9.83 -6.99
C VAL A 85 -46.35 9.08 -6.54
N VAL A 86 -46.65 9.20 -5.25
CA VAL A 86 -47.87 8.86 -4.48
C VAL A 86 -48.88 7.92 -5.14
#